data_AF-A0A316H1A8-F1
#
_entry.id   AF-A0A316H1A8-F1
#
_cell.length_a   1.000
_cell.length_b   1.000
_cell.length_c   1.000
_cell.angle_alpha   90.00
_cell.angle_beta   90.00
_cell.angle_gamma   90.00
#
_symmetry.space_group_name_H-M   'P 1'
#
loop_
_entity.id
_entity.type
_entity.pdbx_description
1 polymer ?
#
loop_
_entity_poly.entity_id
_entity_poly.type
_entity_poly.pdbx_seq_one_letter_code
_entity_poly.pdbx_strand_id
1 'polypeptide(L)'
;MKIAHVLGHNSNWSIETHLQQNIGDYFLITAFTHGIDFDKKKSLKSILPKSMIDLQFYGKKSSGDIIAGKLSEFPFHPANCGDDEITNVYFENCLKRSIKFQADKGFRNVIIPHFYENEEVKDIIETIKKINDHVKKTRIEGIKYFMTLAFANHIIIDKIKVEEILFACTDMDIVFDGYFVTCETKPEFKRKLTTDIKVLRNLSKVFKTLKQQEFETIYAYANWDALVILAQTDIDYITIGTYENLRKFDIRRFTEDQSGGGSKGYYFSEKLLNMIRADDITIIRDTGNLHFIKNDRNIFSDIILQPGFLWNIHKPDVNKNYLLAIERLLKRIGSVGDLIYRKELVLNLIEDAIKRYESLERNYIYLDNESSNYHLNIWRTYLRNA
;
A
#
# COMPACT_ATOMS: atom_id res chain seq x y z
N MET A 1 -6.45 -0.01 14.56
CA MET A 1 -5.86 0.25 13.23
C MET A 1 -5.40 1.70 13.14
N LYS A 2 -4.20 1.92 12.59
CA LYS A 2 -3.54 3.21 12.31
C LYS A 2 -3.34 3.37 10.81
N ILE A 3 -3.21 4.60 10.34
CA ILE A 3 -2.99 4.91 8.92
C ILE A 3 -1.61 5.55 8.72
N ALA A 4 -0.84 5.02 7.77
CA ALA A 4 0.49 5.52 7.45
C ALA A 4 0.53 6.16 6.06
N HIS A 5 0.91 7.44 5.96
CA HIS A 5 1.09 8.09 4.66
C HIS A 5 2.39 7.66 3.99
N VAL A 6 2.32 7.05 2.81
CA VAL A 6 3.50 6.77 2.00
C VAL A 6 4.01 8.07 1.39
N LEU A 7 5.25 8.42 1.72
CA LEU A 7 5.90 9.65 1.28
C LEU A 7 6.75 9.36 0.04
N GLY A 8 6.18 9.69 -1.11
CA GLY A 8 6.88 9.74 -2.39
C GLY A 8 7.06 11.16 -2.89
N HIS A 9 7.08 11.34 -4.22
CA HIS A 9 7.11 12.67 -4.82
C HIS A 9 5.94 13.51 -4.31
N ASN A 10 6.15 14.82 -4.15
CA ASN A 10 5.18 15.74 -3.52
C ASN A 10 4.73 15.31 -2.11
N SER A 11 5.62 14.70 -1.32
CA SER A 11 5.41 14.35 0.10
C SER A 11 4.78 15.45 0.96
N ASN A 12 5.02 16.73 0.63
CA ASN A 12 4.38 17.87 1.30
C ASN A 12 2.85 17.77 1.30
N TRP A 13 2.21 17.19 0.27
CA TRP A 13 0.76 17.04 0.27
C TRP A 13 0.27 16.13 1.38
N SER A 14 0.95 15.01 1.63
CA SER A 14 0.62 14.11 2.75
C SER A 14 0.85 14.79 4.09
N ILE A 15 1.96 15.53 4.23
CA ILE A 15 2.32 16.25 5.46
C ILE A 15 1.30 17.36 5.76
N GLU A 16 0.99 18.19 4.76
CA GLU A 16 -0.03 19.24 4.88
C GLU A 16 -1.39 18.65 5.25
N THR A 17 -1.76 17.52 4.62
CA THR A 17 -3.05 16.90 4.89
C THR A 17 -3.15 16.38 6.32
N HIS A 18 -2.06 15.81 6.83
CA HIS A 18 -1.95 15.44 8.23
C HIS A 18 -2.06 16.64 9.17
N LEU A 19 -1.27 17.69 8.92
CA LEU A 19 -1.20 18.86 9.81
C LEU A 19 -2.46 19.72 9.81
N GLN A 20 -3.14 19.83 8.67
CA GLN A 20 -4.29 20.74 8.50
C GLN A 20 -5.64 20.04 8.63
N GLN A 21 -5.74 18.77 8.24
CA GLN A 21 -7.01 18.02 8.26
C GLN A 21 -6.97 16.82 9.22
N ASN A 22 -5.89 16.63 9.99
CA ASN A 22 -5.72 15.54 10.96
C ASN A 22 -5.87 14.15 10.32
N ILE A 23 -5.30 13.99 9.12
CA ILE A 23 -5.35 12.78 8.32
C ILE A 23 -4.12 11.92 8.55
N GLY A 24 -4.33 10.64 8.86
CA GLY A 24 -3.29 9.67 9.13
C GLY A 24 -2.64 9.82 10.50
N ASP A 25 -1.90 8.79 10.88
CA ASP A 25 -1.30 8.63 12.21
C ASP A 25 0.23 8.55 12.15
N TYR A 26 0.75 7.96 11.05
CA TYR A 26 2.17 7.71 10.81
C TYR A 26 2.58 8.10 9.39
N PHE A 27 3.88 8.05 9.13
CA PHE A 27 4.46 8.26 7.80
C PHE A 27 5.40 7.11 7.43
N LEU A 28 5.40 6.73 6.17
CA LEU A 28 6.35 5.78 5.59
C LEU A 28 7.22 6.52 4.58
N ILE A 29 8.46 6.80 4.96
CA ILE A 29 9.46 7.46 4.11
C ILE A 29 9.96 6.43 3.09
N THR A 30 9.92 6.78 1.80
CA THR A 30 10.47 5.92 0.74
C THR A 30 11.91 6.31 0.42
N ALA A 31 12.85 5.37 0.59
CA ALA A 31 14.26 5.60 0.30
C ALA A 31 14.50 6.04 -1.15
N PHE A 32 13.78 5.44 -2.10
CA PHE A 32 13.86 5.76 -3.53
C PHE A 32 13.62 7.24 -3.82
N THR A 33 12.69 7.88 -3.10
CA THR A 33 12.37 9.30 -3.31
C THR A 33 13.26 10.21 -2.47
N HIS A 34 13.57 9.81 -1.24
CA HIS A 34 14.10 10.73 -0.25
C HIS A 34 15.62 10.67 -0.08
N GLY A 35 16.28 9.55 -0.40
CA GLY A 35 17.72 9.37 -0.27
C GLY A 35 18.20 9.28 1.17
N ILE A 36 19.50 9.12 1.37
CA ILE A 36 20.10 8.88 2.70
C ILE A 36 19.97 10.10 3.62
N ASP A 37 19.92 11.29 3.03
CA ASP A 37 19.82 12.59 3.70
C ASP A 37 18.37 13.06 3.92
N PHE A 38 17.41 12.12 3.97
CA PHE A 38 16.00 12.44 4.19
C PHE A 38 15.76 13.25 5.47
N ASP A 39 16.53 12.98 6.53
CA ASP A 39 16.44 13.62 7.85
C ASP A 39 16.95 15.06 7.87
N LYS A 40 17.71 15.49 6.85
CA LYS A 40 18.13 16.89 6.68
C LYS A 40 16.99 17.76 6.15
N LYS A 41 15.96 17.19 5.51
CA LYS A 41 14.83 17.93 4.93
C LYS A 41 13.92 18.50 6.01
N LYS A 42 13.76 19.84 6.02
CA LYS A 42 12.96 20.56 7.03
C LYS A 42 11.52 20.01 7.15
N SER A 43 10.88 19.68 6.03
CA SER A 43 9.51 19.13 6.03
C SER A 43 9.42 17.78 6.76
N LEU A 44 10.43 16.91 6.61
CA LEU A 44 10.45 15.59 7.23
C LEU A 44 10.84 15.61 8.70
N LYS A 45 11.72 16.52 9.13
CA LYS A 45 12.15 16.60 10.54
C LYS A 45 11.00 16.61 11.54
N SER A 46 9.93 17.35 11.21
CA SER A 46 8.75 17.50 12.07
C SER A 46 7.95 16.21 12.28
N ILE A 47 8.06 15.24 11.37
CA ILE A 47 7.28 13.99 11.39
C ILE A 47 8.12 12.76 11.75
N LEU A 48 9.46 12.88 11.85
CA LEU A 48 10.36 11.75 12.13
C LEU A 48 9.93 10.90 13.35
N PRO A 49 9.48 11.48 14.48
CA PRO A 49 9.02 10.68 15.62
C PRO A 49 7.83 9.76 15.34
N LYS A 50 7.06 10.04 14.29
CA LYS A 50 5.92 9.24 13.81
C LYS A 50 6.18 8.60 12.44
N SER A 51 7.44 8.40 12.09
CA SER A 51 7.84 7.87 10.79
C SER A 51 8.43 6.47 10.90
N MET A 52 8.34 5.75 9.79
CA MET A 52 9.11 4.57 9.43
C MET A 52 9.86 4.89 8.13
N ILE A 53 10.88 4.11 7.80
CA ILE A 53 11.53 4.17 6.48
C ILE A 53 11.46 2.80 5.81
N ASP A 54 10.91 2.77 4.61
CA ASP A 54 11.07 1.63 3.72
C ASP A 54 12.31 1.87 2.86
N LEU A 55 13.31 1.00 3.04
CA LEU A 55 14.56 1.03 2.30
C LEU A 55 14.45 0.42 0.89
N GLN A 56 13.32 -0.22 0.57
CA GLN A 56 12.91 -0.63 -0.76
C GLN A 56 13.92 -1.54 -1.48
N PHE A 57 14.30 -2.65 -0.84
CA PHE A 57 15.16 -3.70 -1.41
C PHE A 57 14.41 -4.54 -2.48
N TYR A 58 13.58 -3.91 -3.30
CA TYR A 58 12.69 -4.62 -4.22
C TYR A 58 13.32 -4.89 -5.58
N GLY A 59 14.34 -4.18 -6.02
CA GLY A 59 14.95 -4.51 -7.31
C GLY A 59 16.17 -3.70 -7.64
N LYS A 60 16.91 -4.20 -8.61
CA LYS A 60 17.99 -3.48 -9.30
C LYS A 60 17.44 -3.12 -10.68
N LYS A 61 17.37 -1.83 -11.04
CA LYS A 61 16.86 -1.41 -12.36
C LYS A 61 17.65 -2.12 -13.48
N SER A 62 16.98 -2.99 -14.22
CA SER A 62 17.54 -3.90 -15.21
C SER A 62 17.37 -3.38 -16.64
N SER A 63 17.77 -2.12 -16.87
CA SER A 63 17.88 -1.56 -18.23
C SER A 63 19.00 -0.52 -18.32
N GLY A 64 20.17 -0.93 -18.82
CA GLY A 64 21.25 -0.03 -19.25
C GLY A 64 21.82 0.84 -18.13
N ASP A 65 22.68 1.79 -18.51
CA ASP A 65 23.44 2.72 -17.65
C ASP A 65 22.58 3.70 -16.80
N ILE A 66 21.41 3.29 -16.33
CA ILE A 66 20.48 4.10 -15.55
C ILE A 66 20.73 3.86 -14.06
N ILE A 67 21.79 4.53 -13.60
CA ILE A 67 22.01 5.15 -12.28
C ILE A 67 21.02 4.67 -11.21
N ALA A 68 21.51 3.92 -10.21
CA ALA A 68 20.85 3.46 -8.97
C ALA A 68 20.13 4.55 -8.12
N GLY A 69 19.99 5.77 -8.66
CA GLY A 69 19.20 6.87 -8.16
C GLY A 69 19.63 7.25 -6.75
N LYS A 70 18.64 7.40 -5.87
CA LYS A 70 18.90 7.67 -4.45
C LYS A 70 19.09 6.41 -3.61
N LEU A 71 18.84 5.24 -4.18
CA LEU A 71 19.03 3.97 -3.47
C LEU A 71 20.53 3.66 -3.33
N SER A 72 21.36 4.02 -4.31
CA SER A 72 22.83 3.90 -4.20
C SER A 72 23.45 4.80 -3.13
N GLU A 73 22.78 5.87 -2.71
CA GLU A 73 23.26 6.71 -1.61
C GLU A 73 23.38 5.94 -0.29
N PHE A 74 22.66 4.82 -0.15
CA PHE A 74 22.75 3.93 1.00
C PHE A 74 23.84 2.88 0.77
N PRO A 75 25.01 2.94 1.44
CA PRO A 75 26.18 2.11 1.13
C PRO A 75 26.02 0.61 1.45
N PHE A 76 24.86 0.22 1.97
CA PHE A 76 24.47 -1.16 2.23
C PHE A 76 23.30 -1.63 1.35
N HIS A 77 22.78 -0.77 0.46
CA HIS A 77 21.66 -1.13 -0.40
C HIS A 77 22.13 -2.03 -1.55
N PRO A 78 21.38 -3.08 -1.92
CA PRO A 78 21.71 -3.99 -3.03
C PRO A 78 21.95 -3.32 -4.38
N ALA A 79 21.45 -2.10 -4.58
CA ALA A 79 21.67 -1.29 -5.79
C ALA A 79 23.13 -0.86 -5.98
N ASN A 80 23.99 -1.02 -4.97
CA ASN A 80 25.43 -0.80 -5.07
C ASN A 80 26.23 -2.08 -5.40
N CYS A 81 25.56 -3.22 -5.56
CA CYS A 81 26.19 -4.51 -5.86
C CYS A 81 26.24 -4.73 -7.37
N GLY A 82 27.44 -4.95 -7.92
CA GLY A 82 27.59 -5.48 -9.27
C GLY A 82 27.05 -6.92 -9.37
N ASP A 83 26.77 -7.39 -10.58
CA ASP A 83 26.18 -8.73 -10.81
C ASP A 83 27.10 -9.87 -10.34
N ASP A 84 28.43 -9.66 -10.39
CA ASP A 84 29.44 -10.64 -10.02
C ASP A 84 29.67 -10.78 -8.50
N GLU A 85 29.09 -9.89 -7.68
CA GLU A 85 29.30 -9.83 -6.23
C GLU A 85 28.11 -10.39 -5.43
N ILE A 86 27.08 -10.89 -6.12
CA ILE A 86 25.82 -11.31 -5.52
C ILE A 86 25.98 -12.67 -4.82
N THR A 87 26.04 -12.64 -3.49
CA THR A 87 26.00 -13.86 -2.66
C THR A 87 24.96 -13.71 -1.54
N ASN A 88 24.49 -14.85 -1.01
CA ASN A 88 23.60 -14.86 0.15
C ASN A 88 24.22 -14.13 1.36
N VAL A 89 25.55 -14.22 1.53
CA VAL A 89 26.29 -13.53 2.59
C VAL A 89 26.28 -12.01 2.39
N TYR A 90 26.43 -11.54 1.14
CA TYR A 90 26.33 -10.12 0.82
C TYR A 90 24.96 -9.57 1.20
N PHE A 91 23.88 -10.21 0.77
CA PHE A 91 22.52 -9.76 1.08
C PHE A 91 22.24 -9.77 2.58
N GLU A 92 22.67 -10.80 3.30
CA GLU A 92 22.55 -10.86 4.75
C GLU A 92 23.26 -9.66 5.41
N ASN A 93 24.45 -9.29 4.95
CA ASN A 93 25.17 -8.12 5.46
C ASN A 93 24.44 -6.81 5.13
N CYS A 94 23.84 -6.68 3.94
CA CYS A 94 22.99 -5.55 3.58
C CYS A 94 21.83 -5.39 4.57
N LEU A 95 21.13 -6.49 4.86
CA LEU A 95 20.01 -6.51 5.81
C LEU A 95 20.44 -6.10 7.22
N LYS A 96 21.53 -6.69 7.74
CA LYS A 96 22.07 -6.33 9.08
C LYS A 96 22.44 -4.84 9.18
N ARG A 97 23.11 -4.31 8.17
CA ARG A 97 23.48 -2.88 8.11
C ARG A 97 22.25 -1.99 8.00
N SER A 98 21.22 -2.43 7.29
CA SER A 98 19.95 -1.70 7.16
C SER A 98 19.19 -1.58 8.48
N ILE A 99 19.19 -2.64 9.30
CA ILE A 99 18.59 -2.66 10.64
C ILE A 99 19.32 -1.67 11.54
N LYS A 100 20.66 -1.77 11.57
CA LYS A 100 21.50 -0.86 12.36
C LYS A 100 21.31 0.60 11.94
N PHE A 101 21.29 0.88 10.64
CA PHE A 101 21.07 2.23 10.13
C PHE A 101 19.75 2.83 10.64
N GLN A 102 18.65 2.09 10.58
CA GLN A 102 17.35 2.58 11.03
C GLN A 102 17.34 2.83 12.55
N ALA A 103 17.92 1.92 13.34
CA ALA A 103 18.06 2.09 14.78
C ALA A 103 18.92 3.30 15.14
N ASP A 104 20.07 3.48 14.48
CA ASP A 104 20.98 4.62 14.68
C ASP A 104 20.31 5.96 14.30
N LYS A 105 19.37 5.94 13.34
CA LYS A 105 18.53 7.10 12.96
C LYS A 105 17.36 7.34 13.92
N GLY A 106 17.19 6.52 14.95
CA GLY A 106 16.18 6.69 16.00
C GLY A 106 14.78 6.22 15.62
N PHE A 107 14.62 5.40 14.58
CA PHE A 107 13.31 4.82 14.26
C PHE A 107 12.91 3.78 15.31
N ARG A 108 11.71 3.94 15.87
CA ARG A 108 11.14 2.98 16.83
C ARG A 108 10.51 1.76 16.17
N ASN A 109 10.11 1.91 14.91
CA ASN A 109 9.55 0.84 14.09
C ASN A 109 10.54 0.62 12.94
N VAL A 110 11.38 -0.40 13.06
CA VAL A 110 12.38 -0.79 12.06
C VAL A 110 11.76 -1.76 11.08
N ILE A 111 11.77 -1.41 9.79
CA ILE A 111 11.34 -2.31 8.71
C ILE A 111 12.55 -3.07 8.24
N ILE A 112 12.56 -4.38 8.45
CA ILE A 112 13.61 -5.27 7.94
C ILE A 112 13.27 -5.53 6.47
N PRO A 113 14.11 -5.09 5.51
CA PRO A 113 13.82 -5.30 4.10
C PRO A 113 13.87 -6.80 3.75
N HIS A 114 13.21 -7.16 2.65
CA HIS A 114 13.36 -8.44 1.98
C HIS A 114 13.72 -8.19 0.52
N PHE A 115 14.66 -8.96 -0.02
CA PHE A 115 15.05 -8.83 -1.42
C PHE A 115 14.00 -9.48 -2.32
N TYR A 116 13.29 -8.70 -3.13
CA TYR A 116 12.12 -9.21 -3.86
C TYR A 116 12.48 -10.20 -4.98
N GLU A 117 13.62 -10.02 -5.66
CA GLU A 117 14.06 -10.94 -6.73
C GLU A 117 14.31 -12.37 -6.22
N ASN A 118 14.33 -12.54 -4.89
CA ASN A 118 14.33 -13.82 -4.23
C ASN A 118 12.90 -14.39 -4.18
N GLU A 119 12.40 -14.82 -5.33
CA GLU A 119 11.01 -15.29 -5.51
C GLU A 119 10.79 -16.75 -5.10
N GLU A 120 11.85 -17.50 -4.80
CA GLU A 120 11.76 -18.87 -4.34
C GLU A 120 11.39 -18.94 -2.85
N VAL A 121 10.33 -19.69 -2.53
CA VAL A 121 9.79 -19.82 -1.16
C VAL A 121 10.86 -20.23 -0.15
N LYS A 122 11.74 -21.17 -0.55
CA LYS A 122 12.82 -21.66 0.29
C LYS A 122 13.76 -20.52 0.72
N ASP A 123 14.10 -19.64 -0.21
CA ASP A 123 15.07 -18.59 0.04
C ASP A 123 14.46 -17.44 0.85
N ILE A 124 13.15 -17.18 0.69
CA ILE A 124 12.37 -16.32 1.60
C ILE A 124 12.45 -16.87 3.03
N ILE A 125 12.18 -18.16 3.21
CA ILE A 125 12.21 -18.83 4.52
C ILE A 125 13.62 -18.82 5.13
N GLU A 126 14.67 -19.09 4.34
CA GLU A 126 16.05 -19.01 4.81
C GLU A 126 16.42 -17.61 5.28
N THR A 127 15.97 -16.57 4.55
CA THR A 127 16.20 -15.17 4.91
C THR A 127 15.52 -14.84 6.25
N ILE A 128 14.27 -15.24 6.42
CA ILE A 128 13.52 -15.08 7.68
C ILE A 128 14.30 -15.68 8.85
N LYS A 129 14.75 -16.94 8.73
CA LYS A 129 15.50 -17.64 9.79
C LYS A 129 16.82 -16.95 10.15
N LYS A 130 17.65 -16.64 9.14
CA LYS A 130 18.96 -16.00 9.34
C LYS A 130 18.82 -14.63 10.01
N ILE A 131 17.83 -13.85 9.59
CA ILE A 131 17.61 -12.53 10.18
C ILE A 131 16.94 -12.61 11.55
N ASN A 132 16.07 -13.58 11.79
CA ASN A 132 15.52 -13.84 13.13
C ASN A 132 16.65 -14.11 14.13
N ASP A 133 17.61 -14.98 13.78
CA ASP A 133 18.80 -15.25 14.59
C ASP A 133 19.66 -14.01 14.84
N HIS A 134 19.77 -13.12 13.86
CA HIS A 134 20.47 -11.86 14.03
C HIS A 134 19.75 -10.94 15.01
N VAL A 135 18.44 -10.69 14.80
CA VAL A 135 17.63 -9.82 15.64
C VAL A 135 17.59 -10.36 17.07
N LYS A 136 17.47 -11.67 17.27
CA LYS A 136 17.52 -12.31 18.59
C LYS A 136 18.77 -11.95 19.40
N LYS A 137 19.90 -11.70 18.73
CA LYS A 137 21.20 -11.34 19.35
C LYS A 137 21.40 -9.83 19.48
N THR A 138 20.77 -9.02 18.62
CA THR A 138 21.06 -7.58 18.50
C THR A 138 19.87 -6.68 18.79
N ARG A 139 18.74 -7.24 19.23
CA ARG A 139 17.51 -6.52 19.55
C ARG A 139 17.78 -5.42 20.58
N ILE A 140 17.25 -4.23 20.29
CA ILE A 140 17.36 -3.05 21.15
C ILE A 140 16.01 -2.84 21.84
N GLU A 141 16.03 -2.63 23.15
CA GLU A 141 14.82 -2.35 23.93
C GLU A 141 14.10 -1.09 23.43
N GLY A 142 12.76 -1.15 23.36
CA GLY A 142 11.94 -0.04 22.87
C GLY A 142 11.87 0.12 21.36
N ILE A 143 12.58 -0.71 20.58
CA ILE A 143 12.47 -0.80 19.12
C ILE A 143 11.64 -2.03 18.74
N LYS A 144 10.71 -1.84 17.80
CA LYS A 144 9.94 -2.89 17.14
C LYS A 144 10.53 -3.24 15.78
N TYR A 145 10.55 -4.51 15.46
CA TYR A 145 11.16 -5.08 14.26
C TYR A 145 10.07 -5.73 13.40
N PHE A 146 9.91 -5.24 12.18
CA PHE A 146 8.91 -5.70 11.22
C PHE A 146 9.58 -6.39 10.04
N MET A 147 9.44 -7.72 9.93
CA MET A 147 10.00 -8.45 8.79
C MET A 147 9.16 -8.20 7.53
N THR A 148 9.80 -7.83 6.42
CA THR A 148 9.09 -7.63 5.16
C THR A 148 8.71 -8.97 4.54
N LEU A 149 7.43 -9.14 4.21
CA LEU A 149 6.94 -10.22 3.35
C LEU A 149 6.48 -9.59 2.04
N ALA A 150 7.34 -9.68 1.02
CA ALA A 150 7.04 -9.15 -0.29
C ALA A 150 6.55 -10.27 -1.21
N PHE A 151 5.24 -10.41 -1.33
CA PHE A 151 4.65 -11.47 -2.13
C PHE A 151 4.61 -11.07 -3.61
N ALA A 152 5.39 -11.78 -4.42
CA ALA A 152 5.22 -11.76 -5.87
C ALA A 152 3.88 -12.37 -6.28
N ASN A 153 3.35 -11.94 -7.43
CA ASN A 153 2.00 -12.33 -7.82
C ASN A 153 1.83 -13.85 -7.94
N HIS A 154 2.84 -14.55 -8.48
CA HIS A 154 2.79 -16.01 -8.64
C HIS A 154 2.90 -16.78 -7.30
N ILE A 155 3.39 -16.13 -6.24
CA ILE A 155 3.41 -16.69 -4.88
C ILE A 155 2.06 -16.51 -4.22
N ILE A 156 1.51 -15.29 -4.21
CA ILE A 156 0.26 -15.00 -3.48
C ILE A 156 -0.96 -15.73 -4.05
N ILE A 157 -0.98 -16.09 -5.34
CA ILE A 157 -2.07 -16.87 -5.94
C ILE A 157 -1.98 -18.38 -5.61
N ASP A 158 -0.82 -18.84 -5.13
CA ASP A 158 -0.58 -20.23 -4.77
C ASP A 158 -0.75 -20.42 -3.26
N LYS A 159 -1.80 -21.14 -2.88
CA LYS A 159 -2.14 -21.40 -1.48
C LYS A 159 -1.03 -22.17 -0.75
N ILE A 160 -0.37 -23.12 -1.42
CA ILE A 160 0.65 -23.98 -0.80
C ILE A 160 1.87 -23.14 -0.45
N LYS A 161 2.36 -22.34 -1.41
CA LYS A 161 3.50 -21.42 -1.19
C LYS A 161 3.21 -20.43 -0.05
N VAL A 162 2.00 -19.87 0.00
CA VAL A 162 1.59 -18.97 1.08
C VAL A 162 1.58 -19.69 2.43
N GLU A 163 1.10 -20.94 2.49
CA GLU A 163 1.11 -21.74 3.72
C GLU A 163 2.52 -22.06 4.21
N GLU A 164 3.45 -22.40 3.31
CA GLU A 164 4.84 -22.66 3.65
C GLU A 164 5.54 -21.42 4.24
N ILE A 165 5.33 -20.25 3.62
CA ILE A 165 5.88 -18.99 4.14
C ILE A 165 5.28 -18.67 5.51
N LEU A 166 3.95 -18.81 5.68
CA LEU A 166 3.29 -18.53 6.94
C LEU A 166 3.76 -19.47 8.05
N PHE A 167 3.95 -20.76 7.75
CA PHE A 167 4.47 -21.71 8.73
C PHE A 167 5.83 -21.27 9.29
N ALA A 168 6.73 -20.79 8.43
CA ALA A 168 8.01 -20.25 8.86
C ALA A 168 7.90 -18.91 9.62
N CYS A 169 6.91 -18.07 9.29
CA CYS A 169 6.67 -16.82 9.99
C CYS A 169 6.05 -17.01 11.39
N THR A 170 5.40 -18.15 11.64
CA THR A 170 4.71 -18.41 12.90
C THR A 170 5.42 -19.44 13.77
N ASP A 171 6.72 -19.67 13.53
CA ASP A 171 7.53 -20.50 14.42
C ASP A 171 7.64 -19.83 15.81
N MET A 172 7.68 -20.63 16.87
CA MET A 172 7.76 -20.16 18.25
C MET A 172 9.08 -19.44 18.55
N ASP A 173 10.12 -19.68 17.74
CA ASP A 173 11.42 -19.04 17.91
C ASP A 173 11.51 -17.63 17.28
N ILE A 174 10.46 -17.18 16.58
CA ILE A 174 10.38 -15.86 15.96
C ILE A 174 10.35 -14.76 17.03
N VAL A 175 11.23 -13.77 16.88
CA VAL A 175 11.35 -12.61 17.78
C VAL A 175 11.00 -11.28 17.12
N PHE A 176 10.41 -11.32 15.91
CA PHE A 176 9.88 -10.13 15.25
C PHE A 176 8.61 -9.67 15.98
N ASP A 177 8.39 -8.36 16.01
CA ASP A 177 7.16 -7.79 16.59
C ASP A 177 6.00 -7.86 15.59
N GLY A 178 6.32 -7.99 14.31
CA GLY A 178 5.33 -7.91 13.26
C GLY A 178 5.88 -8.10 11.86
N TYR A 179 5.00 -7.88 10.89
CA TYR A 179 5.30 -8.04 9.48
C TYR A 179 4.87 -6.84 8.66
N PHE A 180 5.76 -6.44 7.75
CA PHE A 180 5.52 -5.42 6.72
C PHE A 180 5.16 -6.13 5.41
N VAL A 181 3.88 -6.19 5.09
CA VAL A 181 3.37 -7.03 3.99
C VAL A 181 3.16 -6.17 2.75
N THR A 182 3.88 -6.50 1.68
CA THR A 182 3.61 -5.99 0.32
C THR A 182 3.14 -7.12 -0.58
N CYS A 183 2.27 -6.81 -1.52
CA CYS A 183 1.69 -7.80 -2.42
C CYS A 183 1.59 -7.24 -3.82
N GLU A 184 2.25 -7.87 -4.77
CA GLU A 184 2.11 -7.54 -6.17
C GLU A 184 0.76 -8.02 -6.70
N THR A 185 -0.04 -7.08 -7.21
CA THR A 185 -1.30 -7.38 -7.89
C THR A 185 -1.15 -7.14 -9.39
N LYS A 186 -1.66 -8.07 -10.20
CA LYS A 186 -1.73 -7.97 -11.66
C LYS A 186 -3.18 -7.71 -12.08
N PRO A 187 -3.70 -6.46 -11.91
CA PRO A 187 -5.03 -6.12 -12.40
C PRO A 187 -5.08 -6.32 -13.92
N GLU A 188 -6.24 -6.72 -14.43
CA GLU A 188 -6.46 -6.85 -15.87
C GLU A 188 -6.36 -5.49 -16.58
N PHE A 189 -6.26 -5.51 -17.91
CA PHE A 189 -6.15 -4.30 -18.72
C PHE A 189 -7.27 -3.31 -18.41
N LYS A 190 -6.89 -2.02 -18.26
CA LYS A 190 -7.78 -0.91 -17.86
C LYS A 190 -8.55 -1.14 -16.56
N ARG A 191 -7.97 -1.87 -15.62
CA ARG A 191 -8.44 -1.97 -14.24
C ARG A 191 -7.37 -1.50 -13.27
N LYS A 192 -7.80 -1.05 -12.11
CA LYS A 192 -6.93 -0.53 -11.03
C LYS A 192 -6.78 -1.50 -9.86
N LEU A 193 -7.76 -2.40 -9.71
CA LEU A 193 -7.79 -3.43 -8.69
C LEU A 193 -7.72 -4.82 -9.31
N THR A 194 -7.19 -5.77 -8.54
CA THR A 194 -7.28 -7.18 -8.90
C THR A 194 -8.72 -7.68 -8.78
N THR A 195 -9.13 -8.51 -9.74
CA THR A 195 -10.36 -9.31 -9.70
C THR A 195 -10.08 -10.77 -9.35
N ASP A 196 -8.83 -11.13 -9.09
CA ASP A 196 -8.45 -12.49 -8.72
C ASP A 196 -8.78 -12.74 -7.24
N ILE A 197 -9.82 -13.55 -7.01
CA ILE A 197 -10.28 -13.94 -5.68
C ILE A 197 -9.23 -14.73 -4.89
N LYS A 198 -8.27 -15.39 -5.56
CA LYS A 198 -7.18 -16.11 -4.90
C LYS A 198 -6.27 -15.13 -4.15
N VAL A 199 -5.97 -13.99 -4.76
CA VAL A 199 -5.19 -12.92 -4.11
C VAL A 199 -5.90 -12.41 -2.87
N LEU A 200 -7.20 -12.07 -2.96
CA LEU A 200 -7.97 -11.56 -1.83
C LEU A 200 -8.01 -12.56 -0.66
N ARG A 201 -8.24 -13.84 -0.98
CA ARG A 201 -8.32 -14.93 0.00
C ARG A 201 -6.99 -15.19 0.67
N ASN A 202 -5.92 -15.34 -0.10
CA ASN A 202 -4.61 -15.67 0.44
C ASN A 202 -3.99 -14.47 1.19
N LEU A 203 -4.18 -13.24 0.71
CA LEU A 203 -3.72 -12.05 1.42
C LEU A 203 -4.46 -11.86 2.75
N SER A 204 -5.78 -12.08 2.78
CA SER A 204 -6.53 -12.05 4.05
C SER A 204 -6.12 -13.18 4.98
N LYS A 205 -5.80 -14.37 4.44
CA LYS A 205 -5.24 -15.47 5.22
C LYS A 205 -3.90 -15.08 5.85
N VAL A 206 -3.02 -14.40 5.12
CA VAL A 206 -1.74 -13.90 5.66
C VAL A 206 -2.00 -13.01 6.87
N PHE A 207 -2.80 -11.95 6.71
CA PHE A 207 -3.09 -11.04 7.83
C PHE A 207 -3.79 -11.73 9.01
N LYS A 208 -4.78 -12.59 8.74
CA LYS A 208 -5.49 -13.33 9.79
C LYS A 208 -4.57 -14.25 10.57
N THR A 209 -3.72 -15.01 9.87
CA THR A 209 -2.80 -15.98 10.49
C THR A 209 -1.78 -15.26 11.36
N LEU A 210 -1.14 -14.21 10.82
CA LEU A 210 -0.17 -13.42 11.58
C LEU A 210 -0.82 -12.77 12.81
N LYS A 211 -2.03 -12.24 12.66
CA LYS A 211 -2.74 -11.61 13.78
C LYS A 211 -3.20 -12.59 14.86
N GLN A 212 -3.58 -13.81 14.46
CA GLN A 212 -3.90 -14.89 15.40
C GLN A 212 -2.69 -15.32 16.24
N GLN A 213 -1.47 -15.09 15.75
CA GLN A 213 -0.22 -15.28 16.48
C GLN A 213 0.25 -13.97 17.17
N GLU A 214 -0.63 -12.99 17.32
CA GLU A 214 -0.41 -11.73 18.03
C GLU A 214 0.64 -10.78 17.40
N PHE A 215 1.11 -11.08 16.18
CA PHE A 215 2.00 -10.18 15.46
C PHE A 215 1.30 -8.88 15.05
N GLU A 216 2.03 -7.76 15.11
CA GLU A 216 1.59 -6.52 14.49
C GLU A 216 1.70 -6.63 12.96
N THR A 217 0.72 -6.08 12.24
CA THR A 217 0.70 -6.16 10.77
C THR A 217 0.62 -4.79 10.11
N ILE A 218 1.45 -4.58 9.08
CA ILE A 218 1.45 -3.39 8.24
C ILE A 218 1.11 -3.81 6.83
N TYR A 219 -0.06 -3.39 6.31
CA TYR A 219 -0.38 -3.55 4.89
C TYR A 219 0.19 -2.37 4.11
N ALA A 220 1.31 -2.64 3.44
CA ALA A 220 2.10 -1.64 2.75
C ALA A 220 1.80 -1.54 1.26
N TYR A 221 1.88 -0.30 0.74
CA TYR A 221 1.47 0.09 -0.60
C TYR A 221 0.06 -0.38 -0.95
N ALA A 222 -0.81 -0.38 0.06
CA ALA A 222 -2.16 -0.88 -0.04
C ALA A 222 -3.00 -0.05 -1.01
N ASN A 223 -3.81 -0.73 -1.82
CA ASN A 223 -4.79 -0.09 -2.66
C ASN A 223 -6.12 0.04 -1.89
N TRP A 224 -7.20 0.53 -2.53
CA TRP A 224 -8.51 0.59 -1.86
C TRP A 224 -9.22 -0.76 -1.74
N ASP A 225 -8.63 -1.86 -2.21
CA ASP A 225 -9.00 -3.23 -1.81
C ASP A 225 -8.69 -3.52 -0.34
N ALA A 226 -7.85 -2.72 0.32
CA ALA A 226 -7.66 -2.76 1.77
C ALA A 226 -8.99 -2.69 2.55
N LEU A 227 -10.02 -2.05 1.98
CA LEU A 227 -11.37 -2.00 2.57
C LEU A 227 -11.96 -3.40 2.80
N VAL A 228 -11.79 -4.31 1.83
CA VAL A 228 -12.34 -5.67 1.93
C VAL A 228 -11.44 -6.61 2.72
N ILE A 229 -10.12 -6.39 2.70
CA ILE A 229 -9.19 -7.15 3.55
C ILE A 229 -9.42 -6.80 5.02
N LEU A 230 -9.52 -5.50 5.35
CA LEU A 230 -9.79 -5.02 6.71
C LEU A 230 -11.15 -5.49 7.23
N ALA A 231 -12.13 -5.72 6.34
CA ALA A 231 -13.44 -6.24 6.71
C ALA A 231 -13.37 -7.61 7.41
N GLN A 232 -12.32 -8.39 7.17
CA GLN A 232 -12.16 -9.78 7.64
C GLN A 232 -10.95 -9.98 8.56
N THR A 233 -10.17 -8.92 8.81
CA THR A 233 -8.87 -9.01 9.48
C THR A 233 -8.64 -7.81 10.39
N ASP A 234 -7.80 -7.95 11.41
CA ASP A 234 -7.42 -6.86 12.32
C ASP A 234 -6.01 -6.36 12.01
N ILE A 235 -5.90 -5.56 10.95
CA ILE A 235 -4.64 -4.96 10.53
C ILE A 235 -4.28 -3.78 11.44
N ASP A 236 -3.03 -3.73 11.91
CA ASP A 236 -2.57 -2.69 12.83
C ASP A 236 -2.26 -1.38 12.10
N TYR A 237 -1.66 -1.45 10.91
CA TYR A 237 -1.34 -0.29 10.08
C TYR A 237 -1.73 -0.54 8.63
N ILE A 238 -2.39 0.43 8.00
CA ILE A 238 -2.65 0.43 6.55
C ILE A 238 -2.00 1.67 5.95
N THR A 239 -1.20 1.48 4.90
CA THR A 239 -0.58 2.61 4.22
C THR A 239 -1.51 3.22 3.18
N ILE A 240 -1.48 4.55 3.01
CA ILE A 240 -2.18 5.26 1.94
C ILE A 240 -1.20 6.19 1.21
N GLY A 241 -1.36 6.34 -0.11
CA GLY A 241 -0.47 7.14 -0.96
C GLY A 241 -1.21 8.20 -1.77
N THR A 242 -0.50 9.23 -2.21
CA THR A 242 -1.06 10.24 -3.13
C THR A 242 -1.18 9.68 -4.55
N TYR A 243 -0.09 9.12 -5.05
CA TYR A 243 0.01 8.56 -6.40
C TYR A 243 -0.35 7.08 -6.46
N GLU A 244 -0.73 6.60 -7.64
CA GLU A 244 -1.08 5.19 -7.87
C GLU A 244 0.08 4.24 -7.54
N ASN A 245 1.31 4.59 -7.94
CA ASN A 245 2.50 3.82 -7.63
C ASN A 245 2.87 3.78 -6.12
N LEU A 246 2.23 4.61 -5.29
CA LEU A 246 2.34 4.58 -3.83
C LEU A 246 1.19 3.81 -3.16
N ARG A 247 0.21 3.35 -3.95
CA ARG A 247 -1.00 2.62 -3.53
C ARG A 247 -1.15 1.28 -4.23
N LYS A 248 -0.10 0.85 -4.93
CA LYS A 248 0.00 -0.43 -5.60
C LYS A 248 1.46 -0.80 -5.62
N PHE A 249 1.80 -1.90 -4.97
CA PHE A 249 3.10 -2.50 -5.13
C PHE A 249 3.20 -3.11 -6.54
N ASP A 250 4.17 -2.64 -7.32
CA ASP A 250 4.48 -3.11 -8.68
C ASP A 250 5.99 -3.17 -8.83
N ILE A 251 6.53 -4.38 -9.00
CA ILE A 251 7.97 -4.61 -9.06
C ILE A 251 8.63 -3.84 -10.20
N ARG A 252 7.90 -3.66 -11.31
CA ARG A 252 8.40 -2.98 -12.51
C ARG A 252 8.79 -1.54 -12.27
N ARG A 253 8.26 -0.91 -11.22
CA ARG A 253 8.69 0.43 -10.79
C ARG A 253 10.17 0.45 -10.36
N PHE A 254 10.65 -0.66 -9.83
CA PHE A 254 11.99 -0.81 -9.29
C PHE A 254 12.95 -1.47 -10.30
N THR A 255 12.42 -2.18 -11.31
CA THR A 255 13.23 -2.91 -12.29
C THR A 255 13.22 -2.29 -13.69
N GLU A 256 12.16 -1.57 -14.09
CA GLU A 256 12.00 -1.03 -15.44
C GLU A 256 11.97 0.50 -15.47
N ASP A 257 12.41 1.07 -16.59
CA ASP A 257 12.22 2.48 -16.90
C ASP A 257 10.84 2.73 -17.53
N GLN A 258 9.86 2.94 -16.65
CA GLN A 258 8.49 3.22 -17.06
C GLN A 258 8.32 4.71 -17.40
N SER A 259 8.03 5.01 -18.66
CA SER A 259 7.52 6.33 -19.05
C SER A 259 6.08 6.48 -18.53
N GLY A 260 5.81 7.58 -17.83
CA GLY A 260 4.47 7.89 -17.35
C GLY A 260 3.53 8.16 -18.52
N GLY A 261 2.50 7.32 -18.68
CA GLY A 261 1.42 7.58 -19.63
C GLY A 261 0.62 8.84 -19.23
N GLY A 262 0.16 9.61 -20.22
CA GLY A 262 -0.69 10.76 -19.99
C GLY A 262 -2.04 10.35 -19.40
N SER A 263 -2.30 10.73 -18.15
CA SER A 263 -3.62 10.62 -17.53
C SER A 263 -4.10 12.00 -17.10
N LYS A 264 -5.38 12.33 -17.37
CA LYS A 264 -6.03 13.54 -16.84
C LYS A 264 -6.32 13.43 -15.34
N GLY A 265 -6.22 12.23 -14.78
CA GLY A 265 -6.41 11.94 -13.37
C GLY A 265 -7.74 11.27 -13.05
N TYR A 266 -7.89 10.94 -11.77
CA TYR A 266 -9.00 10.16 -11.25
C TYR A 266 -9.54 10.78 -9.97
N TYR A 267 -10.85 10.72 -9.81
CA TYR A 267 -11.57 11.08 -8.61
C TYR A 267 -11.97 9.82 -7.85
N PHE A 268 -11.53 9.67 -6.62
CA PHE A 268 -12.04 8.60 -5.78
C PHE A 268 -13.42 8.98 -5.22
N SER A 269 -14.41 8.13 -5.49
CA SER A 269 -15.77 8.24 -4.98
C SER A 269 -16.00 7.20 -3.89
N GLU A 270 -16.27 7.65 -2.66
CA GLU A 270 -16.69 6.78 -1.55
C GLU A 270 -18.03 6.13 -1.83
N LYS A 271 -18.88 6.83 -2.58
CA LYS A 271 -20.21 6.35 -2.98
C LYS A 271 -20.13 5.18 -3.95
N LEU A 272 -19.15 5.19 -4.86
CA LEU A 272 -18.95 4.10 -5.84
C LEU A 272 -17.87 3.09 -5.38
N LEU A 273 -17.15 3.39 -4.30
CA LEU A 273 -15.97 2.64 -3.84
C LEU A 273 -14.95 2.43 -4.98
N ASN A 274 -14.75 3.46 -5.82
CA ASN A 274 -13.88 3.36 -6.98
C ASN A 274 -13.30 4.71 -7.43
N MET A 275 -12.28 4.64 -8.28
CA MET A 275 -11.74 5.74 -9.06
C MET A 275 -12.59 6.01 -10.30
N ILE A 276 -13.00 7.26 -10.51
CA ILE A 276 -13.72 7.72 -11.69
C ILE A 276 -12.76 8.58 -12.52
N ARG A 277 -12.61 8.30 -13.81
CA ARG A 277 -11.77 9.11 -14.70
C ARG A 277 -12.30 10.54 -14.80
N ALA A 278 -11.39 11.49 -14.96
CA ALA A 278 -11.70 12.89 -15.23
C ALA A 278 -12.72 13.09 -16.36
N ASP A 279 -12.60 12.32 -17.44
CA ASP A 279 -13.48 12.42 -18.60
C ASP A 279 -14.93 12.01 -18.25
N ASP A 280 -15.09 10.93 -17.48
CA ASP A 280 -16.42 10.44 -17.06
C ASP A 280 -17.11 11.43 -16.11
N ILE A 281 -16.35 12.15 -15.28
CA ILE A 281 -16.89 13.18 -14.38
C ILE A 281 -17.51 14.34 -15.16
N THR A 282 -16.95 14.67 -16.32
CA THR A 282 -17.49 15.72 -17.19
C THR A 282 -18.89 15.31 -17.67
N ILE A 283 -19.04 14.08 -18.15
CA ILE A 283 -20.35 13.52 -18.57
C ILE A 283 -21.35 13.50 -17.42
N ILE A 284 -20.93 13.05 -16.23
CA ILE A 284 -21.79 13.02 -15.03
C ILE A 284 -22.23 14.44 -14.62
N ARG A 285 -21.34 15.43 -14.77
CA ARG A 285 -21.65 16.84 -14.49
C ARG A 285 -22.66 17.39 -15.47
N ASP A 286 -22.43 17.22 -16.76
CA ASP A 286 -23.25 17.82 -17.82
C ASP A 286 -24.68 17.24 -17.84
N THR A 287 -24.86 16.03 -17.30
CA THR A 287 -26.16 15.38 -17.13
C THR A 287 -26.82 15.67 -15.77
N GLY A 288 -26.21 16.47 -14.89
CA GLY A 288 -26.79 16.85 -13.59
C GLY A 288 -26.69 15.78 -12.50
N ASN A 289 -25.83 14.77 -12.67
CA ASN A 289 -25.82 13.54 -11.87
C ASN A 289 -24.66 13.42 -10.88
N LEU A 290 -23.95 14.53 -10.59
CA LEU A 290 -22.82 14.55 -9.64
C LEU A 290 -23.15 14.04 -8.24
N HIS A 291 -24.40 14.18 -7.80
CA HIS A 291 -24.85 13.76 -6.48
C HIS A 291 -24.66 12.24 -6.24
N PHE A 292 -24.63 11.42 -7.30
CA PHE A 292 -24.35 9.99 -7.21
C PHE A 292 -22.89 9.67 -6.83
N ILE A 293 -21.95 10.56 -7.13
CA ILE A 293 -20.51 10.31 -6.95
C ILE A 293 -19.83 11.23 -5.93
N LYS A 294 -20.46 12.37 -5.61
CA LYS A 294 -19.88 13.38 -4.72
C LYS A 294 -19.63 12.81 -3.32
N ASN A 295 -18.41 12.98 -2.80
CA ASN A 295 -18.04 12.55 -1.46
C ASN A 295 -18.65 13.52 -0.45
N ASP A 296 -19.32 12.99 0.55
CA ASP A 296 -19.91 13.82 1.59
C ASP A 296 -18.80 14.28 2.55
N ARG A 297 -18.81 15.54 2.99
CA ARG A 297 -17.82 16.13 3.92
C ARG A 297 -16.36 16.06 3.44
N ASN A 298 -16.13 16.21 2.13
CA ASN A 298 -14.78 16.25 1.55
C ASN A 298 -14.57 17.57 0.80
N ILE A 299 -13.82 18.49 1.41
CA ILE A 299 -13.58 19.82 0.85
C ILE A 299 -12.94 19.78 -0.55
N PHE A 300 -12.11 18.77 -0.82
CA PHE A 300 -11.46 18.62 -2.11
C PHE A 300 -12.43 18.09 -3.17
N SER A 301 -13.39 17.24 -2.78
CA SER A 301 -14.50 16.83 -3.66
C SER A 301 -15.33 18.03 -4.10
N ASP A 302 -15.62 18.95 -3.17
CA ASP A 302 -16.34 20.19 -3.50
C ASP A 302 -15.61 21.04 -4.55
N ILE A 303 -14.29 21.18 -4.41
CA ILE A 303 -13.44 21.94 -5.36
C ILE A 303 -13.38 21.25 -6.74
N ILE A 304 -13.09 19.95 -6.76
CA ILE A 304 -12.87 19.18 -7.99
C ILE A 304 -14.13 19.12 -8.86
N LEU A 305 -15.30 19.00 -8.23
CA LEU A 305 -16.55 18.80 -8.95
C LEU A 305 -17.16 20.11 -9.48
N GLN A 306 -16.62 21.28 -9.11
CA GLN A 306 -17.05 22.57 -9.65
C GLN A 306 -16.90 22.65 -11.19
N PRO A 307 -17.79 23.39 -11.88
CA PRO A 307 -17.63 23.70 -13.30
C PRO A 307 -16.27 24.38 -13.57
N GLY A 308 -15.62 24.02 -14.69
CA GLY A 308 -14.35 24.63 -15.09
C GLY A 308 -13.11 24.13 -14.35
N PHE A 309 -13.22 23.15 -13.45
CA PHE A 309 -12.05 22.54 -12.82
C PHE A 309 -11.13 21.90 -13.88
N LEU A 310 -9.93 22.47 -14.05
CA LEU A 310 -8.93 21.97 -15.00
C LEU A 310 -8.27 20.69 -14.47
N TRP A 311 -8.66 19.54 -14.99
CA TRP A 311 -8.13 18.24 -14.56
C TRP A 311 -6.63 18.08 -14.85
N ASN A 312 -5.87 17.67 -13.83
CA ASN A 312 -4.46 17.32 -13.93
C ASN A 312 -4.06 16.44 -12.72
N ILE A 313 -3.36 15.32 -12.97
CA ILE A 313 -2.86 14.41 -11.92
C ILE A 313 -1.92 15.08 -10.89
N HIS A 314 -1.26 16.17 -11.27
CA HIS A 314 -0.36 16.92 -10.42
C HIS A 314 -1.06 18.00 -9.59
N LYS A 315 -2.40 18.09 -9.64
CA LYS A 315 -3.13 18.96 -8.73
C LYS A 315 -3.23 18.33 -7.33
N PRO A 316 -2.94 19.11 -6.27
CA PRO A 316 -3.01 18.60 -4.91
C PRO A 316 -4.44 18.16 -4.55
N ASP A 317 -5.47 18.89 -4.98
CA ASP A 317 -6.86 18.61 -4.63
C ASP A 317 -7.27 17.19 -5.02
N VAL A 318 -6.90 16.73 -6.22
CA VAL A 318 -7.22 15.39 -6.73
C VAL A 318 -6.66 14.31 -5.80
N ASN A 319 -5.40 14.47 -5.39
CA ASN A 319 -4.71 13.51 -4.54
C ASN A 319 -5.19 13.59 -3.07
N LYS A 320 -5.42 14.81 -2.56
CA LYS A 320 -5.94 15.05 -1.20
C LYS A 320 -7.39 14.58 -1.04
N ASN A 321 -8.22 14.67 -2.09
CA ASN A 321 -9.56 14.06 -2.12
C ASN A 321 -9.49 12.57 -1.80
N TYR A 322 -8.58 11.83 -2.46
CA TYR A 322 -8.41 10.41 -2.19
C TYR A 322 -7.95 10.17 -0.75
N LEU A 323 -6.91 10.86 -0.27
CA LEU A 323 -6.37 10.65 1.08
C LEU A 323 -7.45 10.79 2.15
N LEU A 324 -8.25 11.87 2.08
CA LEU A 324 -9.35 12.11 3.00
C LEU A 324 -10.47 11.08 2.86
N ALA A 325 -10.81 10.71 1.64
CA ALA A 325 -11.87 9.75 1.39
C ALA A 325 -11.52 8.34 1.90
N ILE A 326 -10.34 7.83 1.54
CA ILE A 326 -9.93 6.47 1.91
C ILE A 326 -9.69 6.34 3.42
N GLU A 327 -9.11 7.36 4.06
CA GLU A 327 -8.92 7.34 5.51
C GLU A 327 -10.26 7.20 6.23
N ARG A 328 -11.27 7.98 5.82
CA ARG A 328 -12.57 7.95 6.49
C ARG A 328 -13.24 6.60 6.36
N LEU A 329 -13.16 5.97 5.18
CA LEU A 329 -13.65 4.62 4.99
C LEU A 329 -12.89 3.62 5.87
N LEU A 330 -11.55 3.67 5.87
CA LEU A 330 -10.72 2.76 6.67
C LEU A 330 -10.96 2.94 8.18
N LYS A 331 -11.02 4.18 8.69
CA LYS A 331 -11.33 4.47 10.10
C LYS A 331 -12.76 4.06 10.48
N ARG A 332 -13.74 4.25 9.59
CA ARG A 332 -15.13 3.81 9.81
C ARG A 332 -15.24 2.29 9.87
N ILE A 333 -14.52 1.58 9.03
CA ILE A 333 -14.50 0.10 9.02
C ILE A 333 -13.74 -0.40 10.26
N GLY A 334 -12.53 0.11 10.47
CA GLY A 334 -11.65 -0.31 11.57
C GLY A 334 -12.12 0.08 12.97
N SER A 335 -13.12 0.97 13.11
CA SER A 335 -13.74 1.27 14.41
C SER A 335 -14.75 0.21 14.86
N VAL A 336 -15.21 -0.66 13.95
CA VAL A 336 -16.09 -1.78 14.30
C VAL A 336 -15.21 -2.94 14.78
N GLY A 337 -15.12 -3.15 16.08
CA GLY A 337 -14.25 -4.18 16.67
C GLY A 337 -14.63 -5.62 16.29
N ASP A 338 -15.92 -5.90 16.22
CA ASP A 338 -16.42 -7.22 15.85
C ASP A 338 -16.34 -7.46 14.33
N LEU A 339 -15.67 -8.54 13.92
CA LEU A 339 -15.43 -8.86 12.52
C LEU A 339 -16.71 -9.20 11.74
N ILE A 340 -17.74 -9.75 12.39
CA ILE A 340 -19.02 -10.06 11.73
C ILE A 340 -19.74 -8.75 11.40
N TYR A 341 -19.86 -7.84 12.36
CA TYR A 341 -20.47 -6.53 12.09
C TYR A 341 -19.66 -5.68 11.12
N ARG A 342 -18.32 -5.79 11.16
CA ARG A 342 -17.43 -5.11 10.21
C ARG A 342 -17.63 -5.64 8.78
N LYS A 343 -17.75 -6.96 8.61
CA LYS A 343 -18.11 -7.62 7.34
C LYS A 343 -19.43 -7.10 6.79
N GLU A 344 -20.48 -7.08 7.62
CA GLU A 344 -21.81 -6.60 7.23
C GLU A 344 -21.80 -5.12 6.85
N LEU A 345 -21.06 -4.27 7.58
CA LEU A 345 -20.88 -2.87 7.22
C LEU A 345 -20.30 -2.74 5.81
N VAL A 346 -19.24 -3.48 5.49
CA VAL A 346 -18.57 -3.41 4.18
C VAL A 346 -19.44 -4.00 3.07
N LEU A 347 -20.17 -5.09 3.34
CA LEU A 347 -21.17 -5.62 2.41
C LEU A 347 -22.25 -4.58 2.08
N ASN A 348 -22.76 -3.86 3.08
CA ASN A 348 -23.73 -2.79 2.86
C ASN A 348 -23.15 -1.64 2.02
N LEU A 349 -21.90 -1.24 2.27
CA LEU A 349 -21.21 -0.25 1.43
C LEU A 349 -21.11 -0.71 -0.05
N ILE A 350 -20.83 -1.99 -0.27
CA ILE A 350 -20.75 -2.58 -1.62
C ILE A 350 -22.13 -2.59 -2.29
N GLU A 351 -23.18 -3.03 -1.59
CA GLU A 351 -24.54 -3.04 -2.14
C GLU A 351 -25.03 -1.63 -2.48
N ASP A 352 -24.72 -0.65 -1.63
CA ASP A 352 -25.05 0.75 -1.90
C ASP A 352 -24.28 1.30 -3.11
N ALA A 353 -23.00 0.93 -3.27
CA ALA A 353 -22.23 1.29 -4.45
C ALA A 353 -22.83 0.68 -5.73
N ILE A 354 -23.22 -0.60 -5.70
CA ILE A 354 -23.89 -1.27 -6.83
C ILE A 354 -25.18 -0.53 -7.21
N LYS A 355 -26.06 -0.22 -6.24
CA LYS A 355 -27.29 0.55 -6.49
C LYS A 355 -27.05 1.93 -7.08
N ARG A 356 -25.92 2.56 -6.76
CA ARG A 356 -25.54 3.87 -7.34
C ARG A 356 -25.06 3.74 -8.78
N TYR A 357 -24.32 2.69 -9.12
CA TYR A 357 -24.02 2.37 -10.52
C TYR A 357 -25.31 2.13 -11.32
N GLU A 358 -26.24 1.33 -10.80
CA GLU A 358 -27.55 1.13 -11.44
C GLU A 358 -28.34 2.44 -11.59
N SER A 359 -28.20 3.36 -10.64
CA SER A 359 -28.84 4.68 -10.73
C SER A 359 -28.21 5.55 -11.80
N LEU A 360 -26.89 5.50 -11.98
CA LEU A 360 -26.21 6.16 -13.11
C LEU A 360 -26.69 5.59 -14.45
N GLU A 361 -26.77 4.26 -14.56
CA GLU A 361 -27.24 3.58 -15.77
C GLU A 361 -28.70 3.92 -16.11
N ARG A 362 -29.59 4.02 -15.11
CA ARG A 362 -30.98 4.51 -15.29
C ARG A 362 -31.05 5.96 -15.79
N ASN A 363 -30.00 6.75 -15.56
CA ASN A 363 -29.84 8.10 -16.10
C ASN A 363 -28.99 8.14 -17.37
N TYR A 364 -28.84 7.00 -18.05
CA TYR A 364 -28.09 6.85 -19.31
C TYR A 364 -26.59 7.17 -19.20
N ILE A 365 -26.02 7.03 -18.00
CA ILE A 365 -24.58 7.20 -17.76
C ILE A 365 -23.96 5.82 -17.55
N TYR A 366 -23.12 5.41 -18.50
CA TYR A 366 -22.44 4.12 -18.47
C TYR A 366 -20.95 4.34 -18.20
N LEU A 367 -20.49 3.90 -17.02
CA LEU A 367 -19.07 3.95 -16.66
C LEU A 367 -18.38 2.67 -17.12
N ASP A 368 -17.29 2.82 -17.86
CA ASP A 368 -16.52 1.70 -18.40
C ASP A 368 -15.10 1.63 -17.81
N ASN A 369 -14.35 0.59 -18.19
CA ASN A 369 -12.93 0.45 -17.88
C ASN A 369 -12.62 0.66 -16.38
N GLU A 370 -11.70 1.59 -16.05
CA GLU A 370 -11.27 1.86 -14.69
C GLU A 370 -12.40 2.40 -13.80
N SER A 371 -13.39 3.08 -14.39
CA SER A 371 -14.52 3.69 -13.68
C SER A 371 -15.68 2.73 -13.44
N SER A 372 -15.70 1.57 -14.10
CA SER A 372 -16.78 0.59 -13.98
C SER A 372 -16.79 -0.11 -12.61
N ASN A 373 -17.84 -0.89 -12.32
CA ASN A 373 -18.05 -1.59 -11.05
C ASN A 373 -17.47 -3.02 -11.01
N TYR A 374 -16.49 -3.32 -11.87
CA TYR A 374 -15.97 -4.68 -12.13
C TYR A 374 -15.55 -5.45 -10.87
N HIS A 375 -15.08 -4.76 -9.83
CA HIS A 375 -14.60 -5.35 -8.58
C HIS A 375 -15.71 -5.63 -7.56
N LEU A 376 -16.82 -4.90 -7.59
CA LEU A 376 -17.83 -4.92 -6.51
C LEU A 376 -18.47 -6.30 -6.33
N ASN A 377 -18.81 -6.97 -7.43
CA ASN A 377 -19.39 -8.32 -7.37
C ASN A 377 -18.38 -9.37 -6.90
N ILE A 378 -17.09 -9.21 -7.25
CA ILE A 378 -16.02 -10.08 -6.76
C ILE A 378 -15.84 -9.88 -5.26
N TRP A 379 -15.82 -8.63 -4.79
CA TRP A 379 -15.73 -8.29 -3.37
C TRP A 379 -16.90 -8.84 -2.57
N ARG A 380 -18.12 -8.67 -3.08
CA ARG A 380 -19.32 -9.25 -2.47
C ARG A 380 -19.25 -10.76 -2.38
N THR A 381 -18.86 -11.43 -3.48
CA THR A 381 -18.68 -12.88 -3.52
C THR A 381 -17.63 -13.33 -2.53
N TYR A 382 -16.48 -12.64 -2.51
CA TYR A 382 -15.39 -12.92 -1.58
C TYR A 382 -15.89 -12.84 -0.13
N LEU A 383 -16.46 -11.71 0.29
CA LEU A 383 -16.91 -11.51 1.66
C LEU A 383 -17.99 -12.53 2.05
N ARG A 384 -18.97 -12.84 1.19
CA ARG A 384 -20.01 -13.83 1.53
C ARG A 384 -19.47 -15.25 1.70
N ASN A 385 -18.32 -15.58 1.11
CA ASN A 385 -17.72 -16.91 1.14
C ASN A 385 -16.43 -17.00 1.99
N ALA A 386 -16.03 -15.92 2.64
CA ALA A 386 -14.84 -15.82 3.50
C ALA A 386 -15.14 -16.18 4.96
#